data_AF-I0QLM3-F1
#
_entry.id   AF-I0QLM3-F1
#
_cell.length_a   1.000
_cell.length_b   1.000
_cell.length_c   1.000
_cell.angle_alpha   90.00
_cell.angle_beta   90.00
_cell.angle_gamma   90.00
#
_symmetry.space_group_name_H-M   'P 1'
#
loop_
_entity.id
_entity.type
_entity.pdbx_description
1 polymer ?
#
loop_
_entity_poly.entity_id
_entity_poly.type
_entity_poly.pdbx_seq_one_letter_code
_entity_poly.pdbx_strand_id
1 'polypeptide(L)'
;MSPSTDETCRELLALLVPFNIGTITSDNWCSYAREVLKDKYLTRKFFTQRIERKNLTLRTRIKRLARRTLCLSRSVELNEKVIGAFIEK
;
A
#
# COMPACT_ATOMS: atom_id res chain seq x y z
N MET A 1 -1.51 20.69 9.97
CA MET A 1 -0.32 19.80 9.95
C MET A 1 -0.51 18.80 11.07
N SER A 2 -0.83 17.55 10.74
CA SER A 2 -1.14 16.52 11.75
C SER A 2 0.15 16.01 12.37
N PRO A 3 0.22 15.80 13.70
CA PRO A 3 1.43 15.32 14.36
C PRO A 3 1.58 13.85 14.02
N SER A 4 2.50 13.51 13.11
CA SER A 4 2.89 12.11 12.91
C SER A 4 4.00 11.85 13.93
N THR A 5 3.61 11.32 15.08
CA THR A 5 4.45 11.00 16.23
C THR A 5 5.41 9.86 15.88
N ASP A 6 6.68 9.94 16.30
CA ASP A 6 7.71 8.90 16.07
C ASP A 6 7.24 7.52 16.57
N GLU A 7 6.34 7.49 17.55
CA GLU A 7 5.62 6.30 18.03
C GLU A 7 4.89 5.55 16.92
N THR A 8 4.17 6.25 16.04
CA THR A 8 3.44 5.61 14.92
C THR A 8 4.39 4.95 13.93
N CYS A 9 5.58 5.50 13.74
CA CYS A 9 6.61 4.89 12.91
C CYS A 9 7.17 3.62 13.55
N ARG A 10 7.36 3.60 14.88
CA ARG A 10 7.80 2.40 15.61
C ARG A 10 6.78 1.28 15.55
N GLU A 11 5.50 1.60 15.76
CA GLU A 11 4.41 0.62 15.64
C GLU A 11 4.36 0.02 14.22
N LEU A 12 4.48 0.88 13.20
CA LEU A 12 4.54 0.44 11.81
C LEU A 12 5.75 -0.46 11.55
N LEU A 13 6.94 -0.11 12.04
CA LEU A 13 8.13 -0.94 11.91
C LEU A 13 7.97 -2.30 12.63
N ALA A 14 7.33 -2.33 13.80
CA ALA A 14 7.04 -3.57 14.53
C ALA A 14 6.14 -4.53 13.74
N LEU A 15 5.09 -4.00 13.08
CA LEU A 15 4.22 -4.79 12.20
C LEU A 15 4.95 -5.34 10.97
N LEU A 16 6.02 -4.67 10.55
CA LEU A 16 6.80 -5.03 9.37
C LEU A 16 7.93 -6.04 9.66
N VAL A 17 8.30 -6.25 10.93
CA VAL A 17 9.28 -7.26 11.38
C VAL A 17 9.04 -8.67 10.80
N PRO A 18 7.82 -9.26 10.86
CA PRO A 18 7.60 -10.63 10.39
C PRO A 18 7.75 -10.80 8.87
N PHE A 19 7.73 -9.72 8.09
CA PHE A 19 7.83 -9.78 6.62
C PHE A 19 9.27 -9.78 6.10
N ASN A 20 10.27 -9.72 6.99
CA ASN A 20 11.70 -9.74 6.68
C ASN A 20 12.08 -8.79 5.52
N ILE A 21 11.63 -7.54 5.60
CA ILE A 21 11.82 -6.56 4.53
C ILE A 21 13.30 -6.18 4.44
N GLY A 22 13.91 -6.49 3.28
CA GLY A 22 15.32 -6.23 3.03
C GLY A 22 15.66 -4.76 2.78
N THR A 23 14.71 -3.93 2.36
CA THR A 23 14.96 -2.52 2.03
C THR A 23 13.71 -1.67 2.23
N ILE A 24 13.86 -0.53 2.89
CA ILE A 24 12.78 0.42 3.14
C ILE A 24 13.02 1.67 2.30
N THR A 25 12.06 1.98 1.42
CA THR A 25 12.08 3.19 0.58
C THR A 25 10.99 4.12 1.03
N SER A 26 11.34 5.32 1.50
CA SER A 26 10.36 6.36 1.87
C SER A 26 10.64 7.69 1.17
N ASP A 27 9.70 8.62 1.33
CA ASP A 27 9.68 9.97 0.76
C ASP A 27 10.55 10.98 1.51
N ASN A 28 11.59 10.51 2.21
CA ASN A 28 12.48 11.33 3.05
C ASN A 28 11.79 11.98 4.24
N TRP A 29 10.74 11.34 4.77
CA TRP A 29 10.06 11.82 5.95
C TRP A 29 10.93 11.67 7.21
N CYS A 30 10.92 12.71 8.06
CA CYS A 30 11.90 12.91 9.14
C CYS A 30 11.93 11.79 10.20
N SER A 31 10.78 11.21 10.54
CA SER A 31 10.67 10.10 11.51
C SER A 31 11.31 8.80 11.01
N TYR A 32 11.17 8.47 9.72
CA TYR A 32 11.83 7.30 9.13
C TYR A 32 13.35 7.46 9.09
N ALA A 33 13.84 8.67 8.85
CA ALA A 33 15.27 8.96 8.88
C ALA A 33 15.90 8.78 10.27
N ARG A 34 15.10 8.85 11.35
CA ARG A 34 15.54 8.67 12.74
C ARG A 34 15.44 7.21 13.20
N GLU A 35 14.37 6.52 12.83
CA GLU A 35 14.05 5.18 13.34
C GLU A 35 14.58 4.04 12.45
N VAL A 36 14.87 4.27 11.16
CA VAL A 36 15.36 3.24 10.24
C VAL A 36 16.88 3.27 10.11
N LEU A 37 17.54 2.11 10.22
CA LEU A 37 18.98 1.98 9.97
C LEU A 37 19.35 2.48 8.57
N LYS A 38 20.35 3.38 8.50
CA LYS A 38 20.84 3.99 7.25
C LYS A 38 21.21 2.96 6.18
N ASP A 39 21.69 1.78 6.58
CA ASP A 39 22.09 0.71 5.64
C ASP A 39 20.91 0.05 4.91
N LYS A 40 19.69 0.13 5.47
CA LYS A 40 18.48 -0.45 4.88
C LYS A 40 17.57 0.61 4.24
N TYR A 41 17.97 1.88 4.30
CA TYR A 41 17.13 3.01 3.92
C TYR A 41 17.54 3.57 2.55
N LEU A 42 16.60 3.52 1.59
CA LEU A 42 16.80 4.05 0.25
C LEU A 42 15.81 5.17 -0.06
N THR A 43 16.27 6.42 -0.02
CA THR A 43 15.50 7.56 -0.52
C THR A 43 15.67 7.66 -2.04
N ARG A 44 14.88 6.91 -2.82
CA ARG A 44 14.84 7.10 -4.27
C ARG A 44 13.41 7.15 -4.79
N LYS A 45 13.08 8.29 -5.41
CA LYS A 45 11.77 8.60 -5.98
C LYS A 45 11.23 7.52 -6.94
N PHE A 46 12.11 6.78 -7.62
CA PHE A 46 11.70 5.70 -8.52
C PHE A 46 10.95 4.57 -7.80
N PHE A 47 11.41 4.17 -6.61
CA PHE A 47 10.78 3.07 -5.86
C PHE A 47 9.44 3.50 -5.26
N THR A 48 9.36 4.72 -4.72
CA THR A 48 8.11 5.26 -4.18
C THR A 48 7.07 5.46 -5.29
N GLN A 49 7.49 5.99 -6.46
CA GLN A 49 6.61 6.13 -7.62
C GLN A 49 6.04 4.81 -8.13
N ARG A 50 6.78 3.70 -8.05
CA ARG A 50 6.28 2.38 -8.45
C ARG A 50 5.13 1.94 -7.55
N ILE A 51 5.25 2.13 -6.24
CA ILE A 51 4.21 1.82 -5.25
C ILE A 51 3.01 2.75 -5.45
N GLU A 52 3.25 4.05 -5.60
CA GLU A 52 2.21 5.05 -5.87
C GLU A 52 1.42 4.73 -7.14
N ARG A 53 2.09 4.35 -8.23
CA ARG A 53 1.43 3.95 -9.49
C ARG A 53 0.60 2.68 -9.31
N LYS A 54 1.11 1.68 -8.58
CA LYS A 54 0.32 0.46 -8.26
C LYS A 54 -0.94 0.84 -7.48
N ASN A 55 -0.83 1.68 -6.46
CA ASN A 55 -1.96 2.14 -5.65
C ASN A 55 -2.96 2.97 -6.46
N LEU A 56 -2.48 3.84 -7.36
CA LEU A 56 -3.33 4.61 -8.27
C LEU A 56 -4.10 3.71 -9.24
N THR A 57 -3.43 2.71 -9.82
CA THR A 57 -4.07 1.70 -10.68
C THR A 57 -5.11 0.91 -9.90
N LEU A 58 -4.79 0.46 -8.69
CA LEU A 58 -5.71 -0.28 -7.82
C LEU A 58 -6.95 0.57 -7.50
N ARG A 59 -6.76 1.82 -7.07
CA ARG A 59 -7.86 2.77 -6.81
C ARG A 59 -8.72 2.99 -8.05
N THR A 60 -8.12 3.10 -9.23
CA THR A 60 -8.84 3.29 -10.49
C THR A 60 -9.65 2.05 -10.86
N ARG A 61 -9.07 0.86 -10.72
CA ARG A 61 -9.76 -0.41 -10.98
C ARG A 61 -10.92 -0.63 -10.01
N ILE A 62 -10.75 -0.38 -8.70
CA ILE A 62 -11.83 -0.44 -7.71
C ILE A 62 -12.94 0.56 -8.04
N LYS A 63 -12.59 1.80 -8.40
CA LYS A 63 -13.57 2.80 -8.82
C LYS A 63 -14.35 2.37 -10.08
N ARG A 64 -13.70 1.69 -11.03
CA ARG A 64 -14.38 1.12 -12.21
C ARG A 64 -15.30 -0.03 -11.82
N LEU A 65 -14.85 -0.93 -10.94
CA LEU A 65 -15.67 -2.03 -10.42
C LEU A 65 -16.94 -1.50 -9.72
N ALA A 66 -16.81 -0.40 -8.95
CA ALA A 66 -17.92 0.22 -8.23
C ALA A 66 -18.84 1.10 -9.10
N ARG A 67 -18.39 1.56 -10.28
CA ARG A 67 -19.22 2.31 -11.23
C ARG A 67 -20.10 1.35 -12.02
N ARG A 68 -21.25 1.00 -11.44
CA ARG A 68 -22.48 0.43 -12.04
C ARG A 68 -22.35 0.06 -13.53
N THR A 69 -22.25 -1.24 -13.85
CA THR A 69 -23.07 -1.95 -14.86
C THR A 69 -22.65 -3.40 -15.17
N LEU A 70 -21.41 -3.84 -14.95
CA LEU A 70 -20.95 -5.17 -15.42
C LEU A 70 -20.83 -6.29 -14.38
N CYS A 71 -20.63 -5.96 -13.09
CA CYS A 71 -20.42 -6.97 -12.04
C CYS A 71 -21.24 -6.71 -10.77
N LEU A 72 -22.35 -5.96 -10.88
CA LEU A 72 -23.34 -5.88 -9.81
C LEU A 72 -24.49 -6.81 -10.19
N SER A 73 -24.24 -8.10 -10.05
CA SER A 73 -25.29 -9.10 -10.16
C SER A 73 -26.10 -9.12 -8.87
N ARG A 74 -27.39 -9.47 -8.97
CA ARG A 74 -28.23 -9.75 -7.79
C ARG A 74 -27.73 -10.97 -7.01
N SER A 75 -26.92 -11.83 -7.65
CA SER A 75 -26.26 -12.96 -7.00
C SER A 75 -24.96 -12.52 -6.31
N VAL A 76 -24.91 -12.74 -4.99
CA VAL A 76 -23.72 -12.51 -4.15
C VAL A 76 -22.55 -13.40 -4.60
N GLU A 77 -22.82 -14.64 -4.99
CA GLU A 77 -21.80 -15.60 -5.41
C GLU A 77 -21.01 -15.13 -6.65
N LEU A 78 -21.68 -14.48 -7.60
CA LEU A 78 -21.01 -13.90 -8.78
C LEU A 78 -20.13 -12.71 -8.39
N ASN A 79 -20.58 -11.90 -7.43
CA ASN A 79 -19.80 -10.76 -6.95
C ASN A 79 -18.56 -11.23 -6.19
N GLU A 80 -18.67 -12.27 -5.36
CA GLU A 80 -17.54 -12.89 -4.66
C GLU A 80 -16.51 -13.49 -5.62
N LYS A 81 -16.96 -14.24 -6.65
CA LYS A 81 -16.06 -14.81 -7.67
C LYS A 81 -15.33 -13.73 -8.47
N VAL A 82 -16.01 -12.65 -8.84
CA VAL A 82 -15.39 -11.52 -9.55
C VAL A 82 -14.36 -10.81 -8.67
N ILE A 83 -14.66 -10.61 -7.39
CA ILE A 83 -13.71 -10.00 -6.44
C ILE A 83 -12.51 -10.93 -6.22
N GLY A 84 -12.73 -12.24 -6.05
CA GLY A 84 -11.67 -13.24 -5.92
C GLY A 84 -10.73 -13.25 -7.13
N ALA A 85 -11.28 -13.37 -8.34
CA ALA A 85 -10.53 -13.33 -9.59
C ALA A 85 -9.79 -11.99 -9.82
N PHE A 86 -10.25 -10.91 -9.18
CA PHE A 86 -9.62 -9.61 -9.23
C PHE A 86 -8.42 -9.49 -8.27
N ILE A 87 -8.45 -10.19 -7.13
CA ILE A 87 -7.39 -10.19 -6.11
C ILE A 87 -6.27 -11.20 -6.46
N GLU A 88 -6.61 -12.34 -7.06
CA GLU A 88 -5.65 -13.39 -7.44
C GLU A 88 -4.70 -13.00 -8.59
N LYS A 89 -4.86 -11.83 -9.21
CA LYS A 89 -4.23 -11.44 -10.48
C LYS A 89 -3.45 -10.13 -10.41
#